data_AF-A0A846DAG0-F1
#
_entry.id   AF-A0A846DAG0-F1
#
_cell.length_a   1.000
_cell.length_b   1.000
_cell.length_c   1.000
_cell.angle_alpha   90.00
_cell.angle_beta   90.00
_cell.angle_gamma   90.00
#
_symmetry.space_group_name_H-M   'P 1'
#
loop_
_entity.id
_entity.type
_entity.pdbx_description
1 polymer ?
#
loop_
_entity_poly.entity_id
_entity_poly.type
_entity_poly.pdbx_seq_one_letter_code
_entity_poly.pdbx_strand_id
1 'polypeptide(L)'
;MPATIALIAHDNKKNDIVAFVKRHHIVFSRYTLIATGNTGKQIQNSTGLPVDCLLPGPIGGDAQLFAAVAEGKVCAVFFFIDALHAKSHEPDIQALLRICDVHDVAIATNLATGELVISALARTQVAHLIFNPVAGQGDSDHELTIIENMLGGHFNLHIHQTTLEIT
;
A
#
# COMPACT_ATOMS: atom_id res chain seq x y z
N MET A 1 -2.92 -10.60 11.41
CA MET A 1 -3.02 -10.50 9.94
C MET A 1 -1.61 -10.36 9.39
N PRO A 2 -1.29 -10.98 8.25
CA PRO A 2 -0.05 -10.67 7.54
C PRO A 2 0.03 -9.17 7.29
N ALA A 3 1.20 -8.60 7.47
CA ALA A 3 1.47 -7.17 7.29
C ALA A 3 2.40 -6.92 6.10
N THR A 4 2.45 -7.84 5.14
CA THR A 4 3.35 -7.75 3.99
C THR A 4 2.59 -7.41 2.71
N ILE A 5 3.10 -6.44 1.97
CA ILE A 5 2.61 -6.09 0.63
C ILE A 5 3.65 -6.48 -0.41
N ALA A 6 3.21 -7.15 -1.47
CA ALA A 6 4.04 -7.47 -2.62
C ALA A 6 3.89 -6.43 -3.74
N LEU A 7 5.01 -5.99 -4.32
CA LEU A 7 5.08 -4.96 -5.36
C LEU A 7 5.82 -5.48 -6.60
N ILE A 8 5.15 -5.49 -7.74
CA ILE A 8 5.66 -6.05 -8.99
C ILE A 8 5.25 -5.12 -10.13
N ALA A 9 6.13 -4.95 -11.12
CA ALA A 9 5.80 -4.21 -12.32
C ALA A 9 6.60 -4.71 -13.52
N HIS A 10 5.93 -4.81 -14.66
CA HIS A 10 6.63 -4.90 -15.95
C HIS A 10 7.52 -3.67 -16.16
N ASP A 11 8.54 -3.79 -17.00
CA ASP A 11 9.54 -2.73 -17.21
C ASP A 11 8.91 -1.36 -17.52
N ASN A 12 7.94 -1.33 -18.44
CA ASN A 12 7.20 -0.12 -18.81
C ASN A 12 6.25 0.42 -17.72
N LYS A 13 6.08 -0.32 -16.62
CA LYS A 13 5.21 0.02 -15.48
C LYS A 13 5.97 0.32 -14.20
N LYS A 14 7.31 0.26 -14.22
CA LYS A 14 8.13 0.54 -13.03
C LYS A 14 8.01 2.00 -12.58
N ASN A 15 7.95 2.94 -13.51
CA ASN A 15 7.71 4.35 -13.17
C ASN A 15 6.33 4.55 -12.52
N ASP A 16 5.31 3.86 -13.04
CA ASP A 16 3.94 3.94 -12.51
C ASP A 16 3.87 3.42 -11.07
N ILE A 17 4.47 2.25 -10.78
CA ILE A 17 4.45 1.70 -9.42
C ILE A 17 5.30 2.53 -8.45
N VAL A 18 6.43 3.09 -8.88
CA VAL A 18 7.23 4.00 -8.05
C VAL A 18 6.45 5.27 -7.72
N ALA A 19 5.78 5.87 -8.70
CA ALA A 19 4.94 7.05 -8.48
C ALA A 19 3.76 6.75 -7.55
N PHE A 20 3.15 5.57 -7.68
CA PHE A 20 2.08 5.10 -6.81
C PHE A 20 2.55 4.92 -5.36
N VAL A 21 3.70 4.26 -5.15
CA VAL A 21 4.27 4.09 -3.80
C VAL A 21 4.66 5.43 -3.19
N LYS A 22 5.22 6.37 -3.97
CA LYS A 22 5.50 7.74 -3.52
C LYS A 22 4.23 8.46 -3.04
N ARG A 23 3.16 8.38 -3.81
CA ARG A 23 1.88 9.04 -3.50
C ARG A 23 1.30 8.50 -2.18
N HIS A 24 1.40 7.20 -1.97
CA HIS A 24 0.83 6.51 -0.81
C HIS A 24 1.90 6.12 0.23
N HIS A 25 2.99 6.88 0.29
CA HIS A 25 4.16 6.56 1.10
C HIS A 25 3.82 6.26 2.56
N ILE A 26 2.95 7.08 3.17
CA ILE A 26 2.51 6.95 4.56
C ILE A 26 1.78 5.62 4.83
N VAL A 27 1.08 5.09 3.84
CA VAL A 27 0.37 3.80 3.97
C VAL A 27 1.37 2.67 3.82
N PHE A 28 2.19 2.71 2.76
CA PHE A 28 3.21 1.69 2.50
C PHE A 28 4.26 1.57 3.61
N SER A 29 4.62 2.67 4.28
CA SER A 29 5.58 2.64 5.39
C SER A 29 5.12 1.86 6.62
N ARG A 30 3.85 1.44 6.68
CA ARG A 30 3.27 0.66 7.78
C ARG A 30 3.39 -0.85 7.58
N TYR A 31 3.71 -1.28 6.37
CA TYR A 31 3.75 -2.68 5.97
C TYR A 31 5.18 -3.09 5.66
N THR A 32 5.48 -4.38 5.82
CA THR A 32 6.67 -4.98 5.21
C THR A 32 6.48 -5.00 3.71
N LEU A 33 7.46 -4.53 2.94
CA LEU A 33 7.38 -4.48 1.49
C LEU A 33 8.30 -5.54 0.89
N ILE A 34 7.75 -6.39 0.02
CA ILE A 34 8.53 -7.32 -0.81
C ILE A 34 8.34 -6.94 -2.28
N ALA A 35 9.39 -7.05 -3.08
CA ALA A 35 9.30 -6.71 -4.50
C ALA A 35 10.31 -7.49 -5.33
N THR A 36 10.00 -7.78 -6.60
CA THR A 36 10.94 -8.49 -7.48
C THR A 36 12.05 -7.57 -7.99
N GLY A 37 13.28 -8.09 -7.99
CA GLY A 37 14.46 -7.56 -8.69
C GLY A 37 14.57 -6.03 -8.75
N ASN A 38 14.46 -5.48 -9.95
CA ASN A 38 14.64 -4.04 -10.20
C ASN A 38 13.49 -3.17 -9.70
N THR A 39 12.28 -3.71 -9.56
CA THR A 39 11.13 -2.96 -9.04
C THR A 39 11.40 -2.53 -7.59
N GLY A 40 11.85 -3.46 -6.76
CA GLY A 40 12.20 -3.17 -5.36
C GLY A 40 13.29 -2.11 -5.25
N LYS A 41 14.40 -2.28 -6.00
CA LYS A 41 15.52 -1.32 -6.01
C LYS A 41 15.07 0.09 -6.41
N GLN A 42 14.23 0.22 -7.44
CA GLN A 42 13.74 1.53 -7.88
C GLN A 42 12.85 2.19 -6.84
N ILE A 43 11.99 1.41 -6.16
CA ILE A 43 11.16 1.91 -5.06
C ILE A 43 12.05 2.38 -3.91
N GLN A 44 13.01 1.57 -3.45
CA GLN A 44 13.93 1.94 -2.36
C GLN A 44 14.68 3.24 -2.68
N ASN A 45 15.31 3.32 -3.85
CA ASN A 45 16.08 4.50 -4.27
C ASN A 45 15.22 5.77 -4.36
N SER A 46 13.95 5.62 -4.73
CA SER A 46 13.07 6.75 -5.00
C SER A 46 12.26 7.20 -3.79
N THR A 47 12.07 6.33 -2.78
CA THR A 47 11.17 6.57 -1.64
C THR A 47 11.88 6.52 -0.30
N GLY A 48 13.02 5.84 -0.20
CA GLY A 48 13.69 5.56 1.07
C GLY A 48 13.02 4.45 1.90
N LEU A 49 11.90 3.87 1.44
CA LEU A 49 11.23 2.77 2.13
C LEU A 49 12.10 1.49 2.08
N PRO A 50 12.19 0.72 3.17
CA PRO A 50 12.82 -0.59 3.13
C PRO A 50 11.95 -1.54 2.28
N VAL A 51 12.59 -2.24 1.34
CA VAL A 51 11.93 -3.25 0.49
C VAL A 51 12.82 -4.47 0.41
N ASP A 52 12.30 -5.63 0.79
CA ASP A 52 12.97 -6.90 0.63
C ASP A 52 12.90 -7.32 -0.84
N CYS A 53 14.02 -7.14 -1.53
CA CYS A 53 14.13 -7.47 -2.94
C CYS A 53 14.23 -8.98 -3.15
N LEU A 54 13.18 -9.57 -3.72
CA LEU A 54 13.17 -10.92 -4.25
C LEU A 54 14.05 -11.00 -5.51
N LEU A 55 14.29 -12.22 -5.98
CA LEU A 55 14.92 -12.44 -7.28
C LEU A 55 14.11 -11.77 -8.41
N PRO A 56 14.73 -11.45 -9.56
CA PRO A 56 13.99 -11.17 -10.78
C PRO A 56 13.01 -12.31 -11.11
N GLY A 57 11.80 -11.97 -11.57
CA GLY A 57 10.75 -12.94 -11.91
C GLY A 57 11.25 -14.13 -12.75
N PRO A 58 11.88 -13.88 -13.91
CA PRO A 58 12.36 -14.94 -14.83
C PRO A 58 13.37 -15.93 -14.24
N ILE A 59 14.03 -15.60 -13.12
CA ILE A 59 15.02 -16.48 -12.47
C ILE A 59 14.53 -17.05 -11.13
N GLY A 60 13.23 -16.93 -10.82
CA GLY A 60 12.61 -17.55 -9.65
C GLY A 60 12.01 -16.57 -8.64
N GLY A 61 12.01 -15.26 -8.93
CA GLY A 61 11.35 -14.25 -8.07
C GLY A 61 9.86 -14.50 -7.89
N ASP A 62 9.19 -14.94 -8.96
CA ASP A 62 7.76 -15.22 -8.93
C ASP A 62 7.46 -16.44 -8.05
N ALA A 63 8.32 -17.46 -8.07
CA ALA A 63 8.21 -18.61 -7.17
C ALA A 63 8.36 -18.22 -5.69
N GLN A 64 9.29 -17.31 -5.37
CA GLN A 64 9.44 -16.78 -4.00
C GLN A 64 8.18 -16.04 -3.55
N LEU A 65 7.58 -15.24 -4.44
CA LEU A 65 6.32 -14.57 -4.15
C LEU A 65 5.17 -15.57 -3.97
N PHE A 66 5.04 -16.55 -4.87
CA PHE A 66 3.97 -17.55 -4.79
C PHE A 66 4.04 -18.31 -3.46
N ALA A 67 5.24 -18.67 -3.01
CA ALA A 67 5.44 -19.28 -1.70
C ALA A 67 4.98 -18.34 -0.58
N ALA A 68 5.34 -17.05 -0.63
CA ALA A 68 4.92 -16.09 0.40
C ALA A 68 3.39 -15.89 0.45
N VAL A 69 2.71 -15.89 -0.71
CA VAL A 69 1.24 -15.86 -0.79
C VAL A 69 0.66 -17.16 -0.19
N ALA A 70 1.16 -18.31 -0.61
CA ALA A 70 0.66 -19.61 -0.16
C ALA A 70 0.85 -19.87 1.34
N GLU A 71 1.93 -19.32 1.92
CA GLU A 71 2.23 -19.38 3.35
C GLU A 71 1.41 -18.37 4.18
N GLY A 72 0.53 -17.58 3.54
CA GLY A 72 -0.30 -16.58 4.21
C GLY A 72 0.49 -15.39 4.75
N LYS A 73 1.67 -15.09 4.18
CA LYS A 73 2.55 -14.00 4.62
C LYS A 73 2.24 -12.67 3.94
N VAL A 74 1.50 -12.68 2.84
CA VAL A 74 1.17 -11.50 2.01
C VAL A 74 -0.31 -11.14 2.19
N CYS A 75 -0.60 -9.87 2.47
CA CYS A 75 -1.98 -9.37 2.58
C CYS A 75 -2.51 -8.71 1.32
N ALA A 76 -1.63 -8.19 0.47
CA ALA A 76 -1.99 -7.60 -0.81
C ALA A 76 -0.85 -7.68 -1.82
N VAL A 77 -1.21 -7.78 -3.10
CA VAL A 77 -0.29 -7.77 -4.24
C VAL A 77 -0.64 -6.61 -5.17
N PHE A 78 0.33 -5.76 -5.48
CA PHE A 78 0.23 -4.77 -6.55
C PHE A 78 1.13 -5.19 -7.70
N PHE A 79 0.52 -5.65 -8.79
CA PHE A 79 1.23 -6.07 -9.98
C PHE A 79 0.83 -5.21 -11.17
N PHE A 80 1.59 -4.15 -11.47
CA PHE A 80 1.26 -3.28 -12.61
C PHE A 80 1.74 -3.89 -13.93
N ILE A 81 0.77 -4.35 -14.71
CA ILE A 81 0.97 -5.08 -15.96
C ILE A 81 0.95 -4.12 -17.16
N ASP A 82 1.93 -4.28 -18.05
CA ASP A 82 1.87 -3.71 -19.41
C ASP A 82 1.01 -4.59 -20.31
N ALA A 83 -0.26 -4.23 -20.50
CA ALA A 83 -1.21 -4.99 -21.31
C ALA A 83 -0.91 -5.00 -22.82
N LEU A 84 -0.07 -4.09 -23.32
CA LEU A 84 0.18 -3.95 -24.76
C LEU A 84 1.41 -4.75 -25.23
N HIS A 85 2.39 -4.94 -24.35
CA HIS A 85 3.69 -5.52 -24.73
C HIS A 85 4.07 -6.79 -23.96
N ALA A 86 3.34 -7.16 -22.90
CA ALA A 86 3.70 -8.31 -22.06
C ALA A 86 3.27 -9.66 -22.65
N LYS A 87 3.90 -10.08 -23.74
CA LYS A 87 3.64 -11.40 -24.35
C LYS A 87 4.51 -12.54 -23.79
N SER A 88 5.64 -12.21 -23.15
CA SER A 88 6.64 -13.22 -22.74
C SER A 88 6.44 -13.85 -21.35
N HIS A 89 5.47 -13.37 -20.56
CA HIS A 89 5.27 -13.78 -19.15
C HIS A 89 3.78 -14.04 -18.80
N GLU A 90 2.95 -14.30 -19.80
CA GLU A 90 1.51 -14.51 -19.63
C GLU A 90 1.14 -15.71 -18.73
N PRO A 91 1.84 -16.86 -18.78
CA PRO A 91 1.60 -17.97 -17.85
C PRO A 91 1.84 -17.60 -16.38
N ASP A 92 2.81 -16.73 -16.11
CA ASP A 92 3.20 -16.35 -14.74
C ASP A 92 2.15 -15.40 -14.12
N ILE A 93 1.54 -14.54 -14.92
CA ILE A 93 0.42 -13.67 -14.50
C ILE A 93 -0.77 -14.50 -14.03
N GLN A 94 -1.18 -15.50 -14.83
CA GLN A 94 -2.32 -16.35 -14.49
C GLN A 94 -2.04 -17.21 -13.26
N ALA A 95 -0.81 -17.68 -13.09
CA ALA A 95 -0.41 -18.41 -11.89
C ALA A 95 -0.51 -17.53 -10.63
N LEU A 96 -0.06 -16.27 -10.70
CA LEU A 96 -0.16 -15.33 -9.58
C LEU A 96 -1.61 -15.00 -9.23
N LEU A 97 -2.45 -14.73 -10.23
CA LEU A 97 -3.88 -14.51 -10.03
C LEU A 97 -4.52 -15.72 -9.32
N ARG A 98 -4.27 -16.92 -9.84
CA ARG A 98 -4.81 -18.16 -9.27
C ARG A 98 -4.40 -18.37 -7.82
N ILE A 99 -3.13 -18.16 -7.46
CA ILE A 99 -2.69 -18.35 -6.07
C ILE A 99 -3.28 -17.27 -5.14
N CYS A 100 -3.45 -16.04 -5.62
CA CYS A 100 -4.13 -15.00 -4.86
C CYS A 100 -5.60 -15.35 -4.61
N ASP A 101 -6.32 -15.82 -5.62
CA ASP A 101 -7.72 -16.25 -5.50
C ASP A 101 -7.90 -17.42 -4.52
N VAL A 102 -7.00 -18.41 -4.56
CA VAL A 102 -7.04 -19.58 -3.65
C VAL A 102 -6.82 -19.18 -2.19
N HIS A 103 -6.00 -18.16 -1.94
CA HIS A 103 -5.62 -17.72 -0.59
C HIS A 103 -6.36 -16.45 -0.12
N ASP A 104 -7.35 -15.99 -0.87
CA ASP A 104 -8.14 -14.77 -0.59
C ASP A 104 -7.25 -13.52 -0.37
N VAL A 105 -6.23 -13.37 -1.22
CA VAL A 105 -5.30 -12.25 -1.19
C VAL A 105 -5.68 -11.23 -2.25
N ALA A 106 -5.91 -9.97 -1.84
CA ALA A 106 -6.25 -8.90 -2.77
C ALA A 106 -5.11 -8.66 -3.77
N ILE A 107 -5.43 -8.64 -5.06
CA ILE A 107 -4.48 -8.36 -6.14
C ILE A 107 -4.96 -7.21 -7.04
N ALA A 108 -4.10 -6.22 -7.22
CA ALA A 108 -4.31 -5.08 -8.10
C ALA A 108 -3.40 -5.17 -9.33
N THR A 109 -3.98 -5.38 -10.51
CA THR A 109 -3.24 -5.56 -11.78
C THR A 109 -3.03 -4.26 -12.56
N ASN A 110 -3.65 -3.17 -12.11
CA ASN A 110 -3.62 -1.85 -12.72
C ASN A 110 -3.76 -0.76 -11.65
N LEU A 111 -3.53 0.49 -12.05
CA LEU A 111 -3.55 1.63 -11.12
C LEU A 111 -4.93 1.86 -10.48
N ALA A 112 -6.03 1.72 -11.23
CA ALA A 112 -7.37 1.97 -10.71
C ALA A 112 -7.74 0.99 -9.58
N THR A 113 -7.49 -0.31 -9.79
CA THR A 113 -7.64 -1.32 -8.74
C THR A 113 -6.66 -1.06 -7.59
N GLY A 114 -5.44 -0.61 -7.90
CA GLY A 114 -4.43 -0.25 -6.90
C GLY A 114 -4.92 0.84 -5.95
N GLU A 115 -5.50 1.93 -6.48
CA GLU A 115 -6.06 3.03 -5.68
C GLU A 115 -7.17 2.56 -4.73
N LEU A 116 -8.03 1.64 -5.18
CA LEU A 116 -9.08 1.08 -4.32
C LEU A 116 -8.51 0.20 -3.20
N VAL A 117 -7.56 -0.68 -3.53
CA VAL A 117 -6.95 -1.60 -2.55
C VAL A 117 -6.15 -0.81 -1.50
N ILE A 118 -5.32 0.17 -1.92
CA ILE A 118 -4.53 0.95 -0.96
C ILE A 118 -5.41 1.85 -0.08
N SER A 119 -6.54 2.35 -0.59
CA SER A 119 -7.51 3.11 0.21
C SER A 119 -8.14 2.26 1.31
N ALA A 120 -8.48 1.00 1.00
CA ALA A 120 -8.97 0.06 2.00
C ALA A 120 -7.88 -0.25 3.06
N LEU A 121 -6.63 -0.49 2.64
CA LEU A 121 -5.50 -0.72 3.54
C LEU A 121 -5.21 0.49 4.43
N ALA A 122 -5.31 1.71 3.90
CA ALA A 122 -5.11 2.94 4.69
C ALA A 122 -6.06 3.00 5.90
N ARG A 123 -7.29 2.51 5.74
CA ARG A 123 -8.36 2.57 6.75
C ARG A 123 -8.33 1.41 7.75
N THR A 124 -7.40 0.46 7.64
CA THR A 124 -7.33 -0.66 8.60
C THR A 124 -6.88 -0.24 10.00
N GLN A 125 -6.18 0.89 10.11
CA GLN A 125 -5.78 1.45 11.40
C GLN A 125 -6.79 2.49 11.88
N VAL A 126 -7.24 2.32 13.13
CA VAL A 126 -8.09 3.28 13.82
C VAL A 126 -7.21 4.28 14.55
N ALA A 127 -7.43 5.56 14.30
CA ALA A 127 -6.75 6.65 15.01
C ALA A 127 -7.78 7.40 15.85
N HIS A 128 -7.48 7.64 17.13
CA HIS A 128 -8.30 8.46 18.01
C HIS A 128 -7.64 9.83 18.18
N LEU A 129 -8.29 10.89 17.71
CA LEU A 129 -7.87 12.27 17.93
C LEU A 129 -8.66 12.83 19.11
N ILE A 130 -7.97 13.22 20.18
CA ILE A 130 -8.55 13.98 21.28
C ILE A 130 -8.26 15.46 20.97
N PHE A 131 -9.30 16.23 20.67
CA PHE A 131 -9.20 17.63 20.29
C PHE A 131 -9.85 18.52 21.35
N ASN A 132 -9.09 19.50 21.85
CA ASN A 132 -9.62 20.50 22.77
C ASN A 132 -9.89 21.80 22.01
N PRO A 133 -11.17 22.13 21.71
CA PRO A 133 -11.51 23.29 20.89
C PRO A 133 -11.24 24.65 21.57
N VAL A 134 -10.92 24.66 22.87
CA VAL A 134 -10.66 25.88 23.65
C VAL A 134 -9.22 26.01 24.15
N ALA A 135 -8.31 25.09 23.77
CA ALA A 135 -6.92 25.13 24.22
C ALA A 135 -6.08 26.23 23.54
N GLY A 136 -6.56 26.82 22.44
CA GLY A 136 -5.87 27.84 21.66
C GLY A 136 -6.64 29.16 21.55
N GLN A 137 -6.01 30.15 20.88
CA GLN A 137 -6.65 31.42 20.53
C GLN A 137 -7.09 31.48 19.04
N GLY A 138 -6.97 30.38 18.31
CA GLY A 138 -7.29 30.27 16.88
C GLY A 138 -8.73 29.86 16.58
N ASP A 139 -9.03 29.73 15.29
CA ASP A 139 -10.29 29.16 14.80
C ASP A 139 -10.22 27.63 14.87
N SER A 140 -10.86 27.06 15.89
CA SER A 140 -10.79 25.63 16.19
C SER A 140 -11.50 24.77 15.14
N ASP A 141 -12.52 25.29 14.45
CA ASP A 141 -13.18 24.57 13.35
C ASP A 141 -12.25 24.48 12.14
N HIS A 142 -11.53 25.57 11.85
CA HIS A 142 -10.54 25.59 10.79
C HIS A 142 -9.36 24.65 11.07
N GLU A 143 -8.84 24.68 12.30
CA GLU A 143 -7.75 23.80 12.73
C GLU A 143 -8.15 22.31 12.66
N LEU A 144 -9.35 21.97 13.14
CA LEU A 144 -9.84 20.60 13.07
C LEU A 144 -9.98 20.12 11.63
N THR A 145 -10.51 20.97 10.74
CA THR A 145 -10.64 20.67 9.30
C THR A 145 -9.28 20.37 8.67
N ILE A 146 -8.23 21.11 9.05
CA ILE A 146 -6.87 20.84 8.56
C ILE A 146 -6.40 19.45 9.03
N ILE A 147 -6.58 19.13 10.32
CA ILE A 147 -6.16 17.84 10.88
C ILE A 147 -6.92 16.69 10.22
N GLU A 148 -8.23 16.83 10.02
CA GLU A 148 -9.06 15.85 9.33
C GLU A 148 -8.60 15.61 7.89
N ASN A 149 -8.31 16.67 7.14
CA ASN A 149 -7.81 16.54 5.77
C ASN A 149 -6.44 15.87 5.72
N MET A 150 -5.58 16.13 6.73
CA MET A 150 -4.26 15.51 6.82
C MET A 150 -4.32 14.04 7.23
N LEU A 151 -5.25 13.64 8.10
CA LEU A 151 -5.25 12.30 8.71
C LEU A 151 -6.34 11.37 8.15
N GLY A 152 -7.49 11.88 7.73
CA GLY A 152 -8.66 11.10 7.33
C GLY A 152 -8.45 10.25 6.07
N GLY A 153 -7.53 10.65 5.18
CA GLY A 153 -7.13 9.84 4.03
C GLY A 153 -6.20 8.67 4.40
N HIS A 154 -5.67 8.67 5.62
CA HIS A 154 -4.63 7.75 6.06
C HIS A 154 -5.06 6.85 7.21
N PHE A 155 -6.18 7.12 7.88
CA PHE A 155 -6.65 6.36 9.02
C PHE A 155 -8.18 6.32 9.02
N ASN A 156 -8.74 5.32 9.71
CA ASN A 156 -10.10 5.45 10.21
C ASN A 156 -10.08 6.37 11.44
N LEU A 157 -10.29 7.66 11.22
CA LEU A 157 -10.12 8.69 12.24
C LEU A 157 -11.40 8.87 13.07
N HIS A 158 -11.30 8.67 14.38
CA HIS A 158 -12.35 8.94 15.36
C HIS A 158 -11.95 10.17 16.17
N ILE A 159 -12.80 11.20 16.16
CA ILE A 159 -12.50 12.48 16.80
C ILE A 159 -13.33 12.60 18.08
N HIS A 160 -12.66 12.94 19.18
CA HIS A 160 -13.23 13.13 20.49
C HIS A 160 -12.97 14.58 20.90
N GLN A 161 -14.03 15.38 21.01
CA GLN A 161 -13.92 16.75 21.48
C GLN A 161 -14.05 16.81 23.00
N THR A 162 -13.15 17.54 23.65
CA THR A 162 -13.23 17.80 25.09
C THR A 162 -13.97 19.11 25.37
N THR A 163 -14.66 19.18 26.49
CA THR A 163 -15.25 20.43 27.01
C THR A 163 -14.44 20.94 28.20
N LEU A 164 -14.56 22.24 28.52
CA LEU A 164 -14.04 22.77 29.78
C LEU A 164 -14.71 22.04 30.95
N GLU A 165 -13.93 21.66 31.96
CA GLU A 165 -14.51 21.33 33.26
C GLU A 165 -15.13 22.60 33.84
N ILE A 166 -16.46 22.60 33.96
CA ILE A 166 -17.20 23.67 34.63
C ILE A 166 -17.19 23.32 36.12
N THR A 167 -16.34 23.99 36.89
CA THR A 167 -16.25 23.86 38.36
C THR A 167 -17.30 24.68 39.09
#